data_AF-A0A1F6M888-F1
#
_entry.id   AF-A0A1F6M888-F1
#
_cell.length_a   1.000
_cell.length_b   1.000
_cell.length_c   1.000
_cell.angle_alpha   90.00
_cell.angle_beta   90.00
_cell.angle_gamma   90.00
#
_symmetry.space_group_name_H-M   'P 1'
#
loop_
_entity.id
_entity.type
_entity.pdbx_description
1 polymer ?
#
loop_
_entity_poly.entity_id
_entity_poly.type
_entity_poly.pdbx_seq_one_letter_code
_entity_poly.pdbx_strand_id
1 'polypeptide(L)'
;MLNRDKKKRIIKKYQVHEGDTGSTEVQVAILSAEIDELAIHLKMHPKDHSSRRGLLRKVGERRRLLRYLKKENAASYEELVKKLKLKQAKQLLQQKPDTDVDVPEEEITDVEDEPETEQ
;
A
#
# COMPACT_ATOMS: atom_id res chain seq x y z
N MET A 1 1.62 12.75 -19.01
CA MET A 1 2.92 13.02 -18.34
C MET A 1 2.60 13.76 -17.06
N LEU A 2 3.24 13.41 -15.94
CA LEU A 2 2.88 13.98 -14.65
C LEU A 2 3.26 15.47 -14.60
N ASN A 3 2.36 16.32 -14.11
CA ASN A 3 2.65 17.75 -13.95
C ASN A 3 3.83 17.94 -12.97
N ARG A 4 4.72 18.91 -13.24
CA ARG A 4 5.89 19.25 -12.42
C ARG A 4 5.50 19.51 -10.97
N ASP A 5 4.37 20.17 -10.72
CA ASP A 5 3.92 20.47 -9.36
C ASP A 5 3.42 19.24 -8.60
N LYS A 6 2.79 18.30 -9.32
CA LYS A 6 2.41 17.00 -8.74
C LYS A 6 3.67 16.19 -8.42
N LYS A 7 4.65 16.17 -9.32
CA LYS A 7 5.92 15.45 -9.13
C LYS A 7 6.67 15.99 -7.91
N LYS A 8 6.79 17.32 -7.76
CA LYS A 8 7.42 17.95 -6.59
C LYS A 8 6.71 17.60 -5.28
N ARG A 9 5.37 17.59 -5.26
CA ARG A 9 4.58 17.21 -4.08
C ARG A 9 4.81 15.75 -3.67
N ILE A 10 4.89 14.84 -4.65
CA ILE A 10 5.18 13.43 -4.40
C ILE A 10 6.60 13.28 -3.84
N ILE A 11 7.59 13.93 -4.45
CA ILE A 11 8.99 13.88 -3.97
C ILE A 11 9.05 14.34 -2.51
N LYS A 12 8.48 15.50 -2.18
CA LYS A 12 8.47 16.02 -0.80
C LYS A 12 7.81 15.08 0.22
N LYS A 13 6.83 14.27 -0.21
CA LYS A 13 6.11 13.35 0.68
C LYS A 13 6.87 12.04 0.94
N TYR A 14 7.69 11.60 0.01
CA TYR A 14 8.37 10.29 0.06
C TYR A 14 9.90 10.39 0.12
N GLN A 15 10.46 11.60 0.17
CA GLN A 15 11.89 11.84 0.36
C GLN A 15 12.34 11.34 1.75
N VAL A 16 13.51 10.69 1.81
CA VAL A 16 14.11 10.26 3.08
C VAL A 16 14.86 11.41 3.74
N HIS A 17 15.57 12.20 2.93
CA HIS A 17 16.26 13.42 3.34
C HIS A 17 15.87 14.58 2.43
N GLU A 18 16.19 15.80 2.85
CA GLU A 18 15.93 16.98 2.03
C GLU A 18 16.75 16.92 0.72
N GLY A 19 16.09 17.16 -0.41
CA GLY A 19 16.72 17.10 -1.75
C GLY A 19 16.84 15.70 -2.35
N ASP A 20 16.35 14.66 -1.67
CA ASP A 20 16.38 13.30 -2.19
C ASP A 20 15.44 13.13 -3.39
N THR A 21 16.03 12.83 -4.54
CA THR A 21 15.30 12.51 -5.78
C THR A 21 15.63 11.12 -6.31
N GLY A 22 16.65 10.49 -5.74
CA GLY A 22 17.26 9.26 -6.24
C GLY A 22 16.82 8.01 -5.50
N SER A 23 16.31 8.14 -4.26
CA SER A 23 15.92 6.99 -3.47
C SER A 23 14.81 6.16 -4.10
N THR A 24 14.87 4.86 -3.81
CA THR A 24 13.97 3.85 -4.35
C THR A 24 12.52 4.17 -4.00
N GLU A 25 12.28 4.71 -2.81
CA GLU A 25 11.00 5.15 -2.27
C GLU A 25 10.37 6.25 -3.15
N VAL A 26 11.15 7.29 -3.46
CA VAL A 26 10.72 8.42 -4.29
C VAL A 26 10.41 7.96 -5.71
N GLN A 27 11.29 7.15 -6.30
CA GLN A 27 11.11 6.62 -7.66
C GLN A 27 9.84 5.76 -7.76
N VAL A 28 9.62 4.85 -6.80
CA VAL A 28 8.43 3.98 -6.75
C VAL A 28 7.14 4.80 -6.59
N ALA A 29 7.18 5.87 -5.78
CA ALA A 29 6.03 6.76 -5.60
C ALA A 29 5.67 7.52 -6.89
N ILE A 30 6.67 8.03 -7.61
CA ILE A 30 6.47 8.69 -8.91
C ILE A 30 5.90 7.71 -9.94
N LEU A 31 6.53 6.53 -10.09
CA LEU A 31 6.08 5.50 -11.02
C LEU A 31 4.63 5.08 -10.73
N SER A 32 4.26 4.97 -9.45
CA SER A 32 2.90 4.61 -9.06
C SER A 32 1.88 5.67 -9.50
N ALA A 33 2.16 6.96 -9.26
CA ALA A 33 1.28 8.03 -9.71
C ALA A 33 1.14 8.08 -11.24
N GLU A 34 2.24 7.83 -11.98
CA GLU A 34 2.20 7.78 -13.44
C GLU A 34 1.42 6.57 -13.97
N ILE A 35 1.53 5.42 -13.30
CA ILE A 35 0.76 4.20 -13.61
C ILE A 35 -0.73 4.47 -13.44
N ASP A 36 -1.12 5.16 -12.36
CA ASP A 36 -2.53 5.45 -12.08
C ASP A 36 -3.14 6.41 -13.12
N GLU A 37 -2.42 7.48 -13.49
CA GLU A 37 -2.86 8.39 -14.56
C GLU A 37 -2.98 7.67 -15.92
N LEU A 38 -1.99 6.83 -16.27
CA LEU A 38 -2.02 6.04 -17.52
C LEU A 38 -3.13 4.98 -17.52
N ALA A 39 -3.39 4.36 -16.38
CA ALA A 39 -4.47 3.38 -16.25
C ALA A 39 -5.84 4.03 -16.49
N ILE A 40 -6.07 5.26 -16.00
CA ILE A 40 -7.30 6.02 -16.28
C ILE A 40 -7.40 6.35 -17.77
N HIS A 41 -6.31 6.83 -18.38
CA HIS A 41 -6.29 7.13 -19.82
C HIS A 41 -6.64 5.91 -20.69
N LEU A 42 -6.07 4.74 -20.38
CA LEU A 42 -6.32 3.51 -21.12
C LEU A 42 -7.74 2.94 -20.94
N LYS A 43 -8.44 3.29 -19.85
CA LYS A 43 -9.87 2.96 -19.71
C LYS A 43 -10.72 3.69 -20.76
N MET A 44 -10.37 4.94 -21.05
CA MET A 44 -11.05 5.73 -22.08
C MET A 44 -10.60 5.33 -23.49
N HIS A 45 -9.35 4.90 -23.65
CA HIS A 45 -8.75 4.53 -24.94
C HIS A 45 -8.26 3.09 -24.97
N PRO A 46 -9.17 2.09 -25.03
CA PRO A 46 -8.79 0.67 -24.91
C PRO A 46 -7.92 0.16 -26.07
N LYS A 47 -8.01 0.80 -27.25
CA LYS A 47 -7.27 0.46 -28.47
C LYS A 47 -5.85 1.03 -28.54
N ASP A 48 -5.42 1.84 -27.56
CA ASP A 48 -4.05 2.35 -27.53
C ASP A 48 -3.07 1.29 -26.97
N HIS A 49 -2.54 0.47 -27.87
CA HIS A 49 -1.60 -0.60 -27.55
C HIS A 49 -0.19 -0.07 -27.21
N SER A 50 0.22 1.06 -27.79
CA SER A 50 1.52 1.67 -27.56
C SER A 50 1.64 2.18 -26.13
N SER A 51 0.61 2.90 -25.65
CA SER A 51 0.54 3.36 -24.26
C SER A 51 0.41 2.20 -23.28
N ARG A 52 -0.32 1.13 -23.63
CA ARG A 52 -0.40 -0.09 -22.82
C ARG A 52 0.97 -0.75 -22.66
N ARG A 53 1.78 -0.82 -23.72
CA ARG A 53 3.16 -1.30 -23.65
C ARG A 53 4.00 -0.42 -22.72
N GLY A 54 3.86 0.90 -22.82
CA GLY A 54 4.51 1.85 -21.91
C GLY A 54 4.13 1.62 -20.44
N LEU A 55 2.85 1.39 -20.17
CA LEU A 55 2.34 1.06 -18.83
C LEU A 55 2.99 -0.22 -18.28
N LEU A 56 3.03 -1.29 -19.07
CA LEU A 56 3.63 -2.57 -18.65
C LEU A 56 5.12 -2.42 -18.31
N ARG A 57 5.86 -1.60 -19.08
CA ARG A 57 7.26 -1.29 -18.77
C ARG A 57 7.41 -0.61 -17.40
N LYS A 58 6.59 0.41 -17.11
CA LYS A 58 6.60 1.11 -15.80
C LYS A 58 6.24 0.18 -14.65
N VAL A 59 5.25 -0.71 -14.84
CA VAL A 59 4.88 -1.71 -13.84
C VAL A 59 6.04 -2.68 -13.57
N GLY A 60 6.75 -3.12 -14.62
CA GLY A 60 7.93 -3.98 -14.50
C GLY A 60 9.09 -3.30 -13.76
N GLU A 61 9.37 -2.04 -14.08
CA GLU A 61 10.38 -1.22 -13.42
C GLU A 61 10.07 -1.03 -11.93
N ARG A 62 8.83 -0.63 -11.59
CA ARG A 62 8.37 -0.53 -10.19
C ARG A 62 8.56 -1.85 -9.44
N ARG A 63 8.23 -2.98 -10.07
CA ARG A 63 8.41 -4.31 -9.46
C ARG A 63 9.89 -4.64 -9.21
N ARG A 64 10.80 -4.22 -10.11
CA ARG A 64 12.25 -4.39 -9.92
C ARG A 64 12.75 -3.57 -8.74
N LEU A 65 12.36 -2.30 -8.65
CA LEU A 65 12.74 -1.41 -7.55
C LEU A 65 12.20 -1.91 -6.20
N LEU A 66 10.95 -2.35 -6.15
CA LEU A 66 10.38 -2.94 -4.93
C LEU A 66 11.11 -4.20 -4.47
N ARG A 67 11.54 -5.07 -5.40
CA ARG A 67 12.35 -6.25 -5.05
C ARG A 67 13.73 -5.87 -4.54
N TYR A 68 14.33 -4.80 -5.08
CA TYR A 68 15.60 -4.28 -4.61
C TYR A 68 15.45 -3.74 -3.18
N LEU A 69 14.45 -2.87 -2.95
CA LEU A 69 14.19 -2.31 -1.63
C LEU A 69 13.90 -3.40 -0.59
N LYS A 70 13.13 -4.44 -0.94
CA LYS A 70 12.87 -5.58 -0.03
C LYS A 70 14.16 -6.31 0.40
N LYS A 71 15.16 -6.40 -0.48
CA LYS A 71 16.44 -7.07 -0.18
C LYS A 71 17.35 -6.22 0.70
N GLU A 72 17.41 -4.92 0.41
CA GLU A 72 18.27 -3.97 1.15
C GLU A 72 17.66 -3.61 2.51
N ASN A 73 16.37 -3.25 2.53
CA ASN A 73 15.67 -2.78 3.71
C ASN A 73 14.20 -3.22 3.72
N ALA A 74 13.93 -4.32 4.42
CA ALA A 74 12.59 -4.87 4.56
C ALA A 74 11.62 -3.91 5.28
N ALA A 75 12.08 -3.14 6.28
CA ALA A 75 11.24 -2.20 7.01
C ALA A 75 10.76 -1.05 6.12
N SER A 76 11.67 -0.43 5.36
CA SER A 76 11.32 0.63 4.40
C SER A 76 10.38 0.10 3.30
N TYR A 77 10.58 -1.14 2.85
CA TYR A 77 9.67 -1.79 1.90
C TYR A 77 8.25 -1.91 2.45
N GLU A 78 8.09 -2.40 3.68
CA GLU A 78 6.78 -2.55 4.30
C GLU A 78 6.08 -1.21 4.50
N GLU A 79 6.80 -0.20 4.99
CA GLU A 79 6.25 1.15 5.14
C GLU A 79 5.80 1.74 3.82
N LEU A 80 6.63 1.63 2.79
CA LEU A 80 6.33 2.17 1.47
C LEU A 80 5.11 1.47 0.85
N VAL A 81 5.04 0.14 0.98
CA VAL A 81 3.93 -0.68 0.48
C VAL A 81 2.62 -0.36 1.21
N LYS A 82 2.68 -0.14 2.53
CA LYS A 82 1.53 0.35 3.34
C LYS A 82 1.10 1.74 2.89
N LYS A 83 2.04 2.69 2.76
CA LYS A 83 1.77 4.08 2.35
C LYS A 83 1.16 4.18 0.94
N LEU A 84 1.64 3.35 0.00
CA LEU A 84 1.16 3.32 -1.39
C LEU A 84 -0.03 2.37 -1.62
N LYS A 85 -0.50 1.66 -0.59
CA LYS A 85 -1.62 0.69 -0.66
C LYS A 85 -1.50 -0.29 -1.85
N LEU A 86 -0.28 -0.74 -2.15
CA LEU A 86 -0.03 -1.62 -3.29
C LEU A 86 -0.61 -3.02 -3.02
N LYS A 87 -1.13 -3.70 -4.04
CA LYS A 87 -1.76 -5.04 -3.90
C LYS A 87 -0.89 -6.09 -3.20
N GLN A 88 0.45 -5.95 -3.26
CA GLN A 88 1.39 -6.83 -2.56
C GLN A 88 1.27 -6.73 -1.02
N ALA A 89 0.79 -5.59 -0.50
CA ALA A 89 0.48 -5.41 0.93
C ALA A 89 -0.61 -6.38 1.41
N LYS A 90 -1.55 -6.74 0.52
CA LYS A 90 -2.71 -7.56 0.88
C LYS A 90 -2.28 -8.96 1.33
N GLN A 91 -1.19 -9.49 0.77
CA GLN A 91 -0.60 -10.76 1.20
C GLN A 91 0.11 -10.68 2.56
N LEU A 92 0.72 -9.54 2.89
CA LEU A 92 1.34 -9.33 4.20
C LEU A 92 0.30 -9.13 5.31
N LEU A 93 -0.78 -8.40 5.02
CA LEU A 93 -1.91 -8.20 5.96
C LEU A 93 -2.80 -9.45 6.11
N GLN A 94 -2.67 -10.44 5.22
CA GLN A 94 -3.38 -11.72 5.28
C GLN A 94 -2.60 -12.79 6.04
N GLN A 95 -1.34 -12.53 6.40
CA GLN A 95 -0.66 -13.28 7.44
C GLN A 95 -1.13 -12.72 8.79
N LYS A 96 -2.36 -13.07 9.20
CA LYS A 96 -2.61 -13.12 10.64
C LYS A 96 -1.55 -14.07 11.20
N PRO A 97 -0.72 -13.68 12.18
CA PRO A 97 -0.13 -14.72 13.00
C PRO A 97 -1.34 -15.46 13.58
N ASP A 98 -1.37 -16.78 13.42
CA ASP A 98 -2.16 -17.64 14.28
C ASP A 98 -1.61 -17.40 15.70
N THR A 99 -2.08 -16.33 16.35
CA THR A 99 -1.98 -16.22 17.80
C THR A 99 -3.05 -17.15 18.31
N ASP A 100 -2.66 -18.42 18.44
CA ASP A 100 -3.18 -19.36 19.42
C ASP A 100 -2.88 -18.79 20.82
N VAL A 101 -3.48 -17.64 21.13
CA VAL A 101 -3.63 -17.20 22.51
C VAL A 101 -5.06 -17.55 22.83
N ASP A 102 -5.20 -18.71 23.49
CA ASP A 102 -6.37 -19.06 24.29
C ASP A 102 -6.76 -17.84 25.12
N VAL A 103 -7.70 -17.05 24.61
CA VAL A 103 -8.52 -16.23 25.47
C VAL A 103 -9.62 -17.19 25.90
N PRO A 104 -9.59 -17.68 27.16
CA PRO A 104 -10.71 -18.47 27.64
C PRO A 104 -11.97 -17.63 27.45
N GLU A 105 -12.96 -18.23 26.81
CA GLU A 105 -14.33 -17.71 26.79
C GLU A 105 -14.75 -17.58 28.25
N GLU A 106 -14.59 -16.38 28.83
CA GLU A 106 -15.23 -16.07 30.09
C GLU A 106 -16.73 -16.22 29.86
N GLU A 107 -17.25 -17.29 30.45
CA GLU A 107 -18.66 -17.58 30.64
C GLU A 107 -19.36 -16.30 31.05
N ILE A 108 -20.15 -15.74 30.14
CA ILE A 108 -21.26 -14.87 30.55
C ILE A 108 -22.24 -15.81 31.22
N THR A 109 -22.06 -16.01 32.53
CA THR A 109 -23.11 -16.56 33.37
C THR A 109 -24.20 -15.49 33.43
N ASP A 110 -25.31 -15.77 32.75
CA ASP A 110 -26.56 -15.03 32.91
C ASP A 110 -27.03 -15.24 34.36
N VAL A 111 -26.60 -14.37 35.27
CA VAL A 111 -27.19 -14.25 36.59
C VAL A 111 -28.54 -13.56 36.40
N GLU A 112 -29.59 -14.37 36.48
CA GLU A 112 -30.97 -13.93 36.65
C GLU A 112 -31.06 -13.05 37.92
N ASP A 113 -31.28 -11.76 37.77
CA ASP A 113 -31.76 -10.90 38.86
C ASP A 113 -33.27 -10.69 38.66
N GLU A 114 -34.07 -11.47 39.40
CA GLU A 114 -35.46 -11.10 39.69
C GLU A 114 -35.46 -9.82 40.54
N PRO A 115 -36.23 -8.77 40.18
CA PRO A 115 -36.56 -7.75 41.16
C PRO A 115 -37.72 -8.23 42.03
N GLU A 116 -37.40 -8.78 43.20
CA GLU A 116 -38.28 -8.71 44.36
C GLU A 116 -38.66 -7.24 44.57
N THR A 117 -39.94 -6.93 44.44
CA THR A 117 -40.53 -5.70 44.97
C THR A 117 -41.55 -6.09 46.02
N GLU A 118 -41.14 -6.00 47.29
CA GLU A 118 -42.04 -5.95 48.44
C GLU A 118 -42.70 -4.56 48.52
N GLN A 119 -44.04 -4.52 48.40
CA GLN A 119 -45.01 -3.86 49.32
C GLN A 119 -46.40 -3.77 48.68
#